data_AF-A0A2W0BR57-F1
#
_entry.id   AF-A0A2W0BR57-F1
#
_cell.length_a   1.000
_cell.length_b   1.000
_cell.length_c   1.000
_cell.angle_alpha   90.00
_cell.angle_beta   90.00
_cell.angle_gamma   90.00
#
_symmetry.space_group_name_H-M   'P 1'
#
loop_
_entity.id
_entity.type
_entity.pdbx_description
1 polymer ?
#
loop_
_entity_poly.entity_id
_entity_poly.type
_entity_poly.pdbx_seq_one_letter_code
_entity_poly.pdbx_strand_id
1 'polypeptide(L)'
;MGLLPDGASGPSFSGKESDLAGLSWREARRTRTFWLMVSAFFLLGASVHACVLHLAAMLTDRGITQQTAALASSVAGAGLLLGRFGSGFLLDRYLGSRVAMCFASGAAVGILLLLSGQSAAAFAGALFAGLGMGAEGDLIAYLTSRYFGLKAFGELYGYAFGTFVLAGACGALLMGIGFDKTGSYSVPLIGFLAAIVVAIMLFSQLGPYRYGVQNVNEGRVGLKASAAAS
;
A
#
# COMPACT_ATOMS: atom_id res chain seq x y z
N MET A 1 -4.85 -45.85 -18.75
CA MET A 1 -4.09 -46.79 -17.90
C MET A 1 -2.62 -46.38 -17.94
N GLY A 2 -2.22 -45.44 -17.10
CA GLY A 2 -0.86 -44.89 -17.06
C GLY A 2 -0.54 -44.45 -15.64
N LEU A 3 -0.83 -45.32 -14.67
CA LEU A 3 -0.44 -45.12 -13.28
C LEU A 3 1.02 -45.57 -13.16
N LEU A 4 1.88 -44.65 -12.72
CA LEU A 4 3.25 -44.94 -12.35
C LEU A 4 3.24 -45.80 -11.06
N PRO A 5 4.17 -46.77 -10.92
CA PRO A 5 4.25 -47.63 -9.75
C PRO A 5 4.63 -46.86 -8.48
N ASP A 6 3.98 -47.22 -7.37
CA ASP A 6 4.21 -46.65 -6.04
C ASP A 6 5.65 -46.92 -5.59
N GLY A 7 6.51 -45.90 -5.70
CA GLY A 7 7.93 -45.99 -5.32
C GLY A 7 8.90 -45.32 -6.30
N ALA A 8 8.45 -44.83 -7.46
CA ALA A 8 9.28 -43.94 -8.27
C ALA A 8 9.37 -42.57 -7.58
N SER A 9 10.58 -42.15 -7.23
CA SER A 9 10.85 -40.74 -6.96
C SER A 9 10.52 -39.98 -8.24
N GLY A 10 9.33 -39.38 -8.29
CA GLY A 10 8.96 -38.42 -9.32
C GLY A 10 10.07 -37.38 -9.43
N PRO A 11 10.26 -36.77 -10.61
CA PRO A 11 11.36 -35.84 -10.86
C PRO A 11 11.47 -34.92 -9.66
N SER A 12 12.57 -35.03 -8.92
CA SER A 12 12.81 -34.16 -7.79
C SER A 12 12.71 -32.76 -8.38
N PHE A 13 11.69 -32.01 -8.00
CA PHE A 13 11.66 -30.57 -8.21
C PHE A 13 12.72 -29.97 -7.26
N SER A 14 13.99 -30.33 -7.48
CA SER A 14 15.11 -29.47 -7.19
C SER A 14 15.03 -28.35 -8.22
N GLY A 15 14.00 -27.51 -8.06
CA GLY A 15 13.91 -26.25 -8.76
C GLY A 15 15.15 -25.50 -8.34
N LYS A 16 16.09 -25.32 -9.27
CA LYS A 16 17.14 -24.30 -9.17
C LYS A 16 16.50 -23.07 -8.54
N GLU A 17 16.98 -22.68 -7.36
CA GLU A 17 16.63 -21.40 -6.76
C GLU A 17 16.67 -20.33 -7.86
N SER A 18 15.53 -19.69 -8.04
CA SER A 18 15.09 -19.05 -9.27
C SER A 18 16.13 -18.15 -9.94
N ASP A 19 16.29 -18.31 -11.26
CA ASP A 19 17.01 -17.42 -12.20
C ASP A 19 16.30 -16.06 -12.39
N LEU A 20 15.46 -15.67 -11.42
CA LEU A 20 14.73 -14.41 -11.43
C LEU A 20 15.62 -13.30 -10.89
N ALA A 21 15.70 -12.19 -11.63
CA ALA A 21 16.40 -11.00 -11.18
C ALA A 21 15.75 -10.41 -9.93
N GLY A 22 16.57 -10.08 -8.93
CA GLY A 22 16.12 -9.43 -7.71
C GLY A 22 17.06 -9.62 -6.54
N LEU A 23 16.75 -8.93 -5.45
CA LEU A 23 17.44 -9.02 -4.17
C LEU A 23 16.82 -10.13 -3.32
N SER A 24 17.65 -10.80 -2.54
CA SER A 24 17.20 -11.62 -1.42
C SER A 24 16.69 -10.74 -0.27
N TRP A 25 15.91 -11.31 0.65
CA TRP A 25 15.48 -10.62 1.87
C TRP A 25 16.65 -10.02 2.66
N ARG A 26 17.74 -10.77 2.82
CA ARG A 26 18.93 -10.35 3.59
C ARG A 26 19.60 -9.11 2.99
N GLU A 27 19.58 -8.97 1.66
CA GLU A 27 20.11 -7.82 0.95
C GLU A 27 19.13 -6.65 1.00
N ALA A 28 17.87 -6.88 0.69
CA ALA A 28 16.83 -5.86 0.65
C ALA A 28 16.63 -5.16 1.99
N ARG A 29 16.61 -5.87 3.12
CA ARG A 29 16.47 -5.29 4.46
C ARG A 29 17.65 -4.38 4.88
N ARG A 30 18.79 -4.48 4.20
CA ARG A 30 19.96 -3.61 4.42
C ARG A 30 19.90 -2.34 3.57
N THR A 31 18.95 -2.24 2.64
CA THR A 31 18.82 -1.06 1.78
C THR A 31 18.00 0.03 2.45
N ARG A 32 18.40 1.29 2.23
CA ARG A 32 17.62 2.45 2.66
C ARG A 32 16.24 2.49 1.99
N THR A 33 16.14 2.07 0.73
CA THR A 33 14.88 2.04 -0.04
C THR A 33 13.81 1.19 0.62
N PHE A 34 14.17 0.04 1.19
CA PHE A 34 13.22 -0.83 1.90
C PHE A 34 12.61 -0.12 3.11
N TRP A 35 13.45 0.46 3.97
CA TRP A 35 12.97 1.18 5.16
C TRP A 35 12.19 2.44 4.81
N LEU A 36 12.61 3.22 3.81
CA LEU A 36 11.84 4.37 3.33
C LEU A 36 10.44 3.96 2.87
N MET A 37 10.35 2.89 2.06
CA MET A 37 9.09 2.38 1.54
C MET A 37 8.19 1.87 2.67
N VAL A 38 8.72 1.01 3.55
CA VAL A 38 7.98 0.43 4.67
C VAL A 38 7.50 1.51 5.64
N SER A 39 8.36 2.46 6.02
CA SER A 39 7.98 3.57 6.90
C SER A 39 6.93 4.49 6.26
N ALA A 40 7.03 4.76 4.96
CA ALA A 40 6.03 5.57 4.25
C ALA A 40 4.65 4.89 4.24
N PHE A 41 4.59 3.61 3.88
CA PHE A 41 3.33 2.85 3.91
C PHE A 41 2.81 2.62 5.32
N PHE A 42 3.69 2.49 6.32
CA PHE A 42 3.27 2.40 7.72
C PHE A 42 2.55 3.69 8.15
N LEU A 43 3.16 4.86 7.92
CA LEU A 43 2.55 6.15 8.28
C LEU A 43 1.26 6.42 7.52
N LEU A 44 1.25 6.13 6.21
CA LEU A 44 0.07 6.30 5.38
C LEU A 44 -1.06 5.35 5.81
N GLY A 45 -0.77 4.05 5.91
CA GLY A 45 -1.73 3.01 6.29
C GLY A 45 -2.31 3.23 7.68
N ALA A 46 -1.47 3.56 8.68
CA ALA A 46 -1.95 3.88 10.01
C ALA A 46 -2.94 5.04 9.99
N SER A 47 -2.64 6.09 9.23
CA SER A 47 -3.48 7.29 9.13
C SER A 47 -4.81 7.02 8.45
N VAL A 48 -4.76 6.39 7.27
CA VAL A 48 -5.94 6.14 6.45
C VAL A 48 -6.86 5.11 7.09
N HIS A 49 -6.31 4.01 7.61
CA HIS A 49 -7.10 2.93 8.21
C HIS A 49 -7.77 3.41 9.49
N ALA A 50 -7.06 4.19 10.32
CA ALA A 50 -7.64 4.82 11.51
C ALA A 50 -8.85 5.69 11.15
N CYS A 51 -8.72 6.53 10.12
CA CYS A 51 -9.78 7.41 9.67
C CYS A 51 -11.00 6.63 9.15
N VAL A 52 -10.78 5.59 8.32
CA VAL A 52 -11.88 4.79 7.77
C VAL A 52 -12.57 3.96 8.85
N LEU A 53 -11.83 3.36 9.78
CA LEU A 53 -12.38 2.54 10.86
C LEU A 53 -13.19 3.37 11.87
N HIS A 54 -12.71 4.57 12.23
CA HIS A 54 -13.42 5.46 13.14
C HIS A 54 -14.40 6.41 12.44
N LEU A 55 -14.57 6.33 11.11
CA LEU A 55 -15.35 7.30 10.35
C LEU A 55 -16.77 7.46 10.88
N ALA A 56 -17.50 6.36 11.04
CA ALA A 56 -18.89 6.40 11.52
C ALA A 56 -18.96 7.00 12.94
N ALA A 57 -18.10 6.53 13.85
CA ALA A 57 -18.05 7.00 15.22
C ALA A 57 -17.72 8.50 15.31
N MET A 58 -16.73 8.95 14.53
CA MET A 58 -16.32 10.35 14.44
C MET A 58 -17.43 11.26 13.91
N LEU A 59 -18.22 10.80 12.94
CA LEU A 59 -19.33 11.60 12.41
C LEU A 59 -20.48 11.65 13.43
N THR A 60 -20.83 10.53 14.05
CA THR A 60 -21.88 10.50 15.08
C THR A 60 -21.53 11.31 16.32
N ASP A 61 -20.27 11.32 16.72
CA ASP A 61 -19.74 12.14 17.83
C ASP A 61 -19.95 13.63 17.57
N ARG A 62 -19.89 14.05 16.31
CA ARG A 62 -20.15 15.43 15.87
C ARG A 62 -21.64 15.75 15.67
N GLY A 63 -22.54 14.89 16.13
CA GLY A 63 -23.99 15.08 16.03
C GLY A 63 -24.59 14.76 14.65
N ILE A 64 -23.82 14.13 13.74
CA ILE A 64 -24.36 13.65 12.47
C ILE A 64 -25.19 12.39 12.72
N THR A 65 -26.32 12.24 12.03
CA THR A 65 -27.20 11.08 12.20
C THR A 65 -26.47 9.78 11.86
N GLN A 66 -26.84 8.69 12.54
CA GLN A 66 -26.27 7.35 12.26
C GLN A 66 -26.47 6.94 10.80
N GLN A 67 -27.61 7.29 10.20
CA GLN A 67 -27.89 7.01 8.79
C GLN A 67 -26.91 7.73 7.86
N THR A 68 -26.68 9.03 8.09
CA THR A 68 -25.73 9.82 7.28
C THR A 68 -24.29 9.33 7.49
N ALA A 69 -23.91 8.98 8.73
CA ALA A 69 -22.60 8.42 9.04
C ALA A 69 -22.37 7.07 8.34
N ALA A 70 -23.39 6.20 8.33
CA ALA A 70 -23.34 4.93 7.60
C ALA A 70 -23.20 5.13 6.08
N LEU A 71 -23.93 6.11 5.51
CA LEU A 71 -23.78 6.48 4.11
C LEU A 71 -22.37 6.99 3.78
N ALA A 72 -21.77 7.81 4.66
CA ALA A 72 -20.39 8.26 4.48
C ALA A 72 -19.40 7.08 4.50
N SER A 73 -19.59 6.10 5.39
CA SER A 73 -18.79 4.87 5.38
C SER A 73 -18.97 4.05 4.11
N SER A 74 -20.19 3.98 3.55
CA SER A 74 -20.42 3.36 2.24
C SER A 74 -19.69 4.11 1.12
N VAL A 75 -19.64 5.44 1.18
CA VAL A 75 -18.86 6.26 0.23
C VAL A 75 -17.36 6.01 0.36
N ALA A 76 -16.83 5.83 1.58
CA ALA A 76 -15.46 5.39 1.77
C ALA A 76 -15.20 4.01 1.14
N GLY A 77 -16.14 3.07 1.28
CA GLY A 77 -16.07 1.76 0.61
C GLY A 77 -16.06 1.87 -0.92
N ALA A 78 -16.89 2.74 -1.50
CA ALA A 78 -16.86 3.02 -2.93
C ALA A 78 -15.52 3.66 -3.35
N GLY A 79 -15.03 4.62 -2.58
CA GLY A 79 -13.71 5.22 -2.76
C GLY A 79 -12.59 4.19 -2.77
N LEU A 80 -12.63 3.21 -1.88
CA LEU A 80 -11.66 2.11 -1.83
C LEU A 80 -11.64 1.30 -3.12
N LEU A 81 -12.81 0.97 -3.67
CA LEU A 81 -12.88 0.25 -4.96
C LEU A 81 -12.29 1.12 -6.09
N LEU A 82 -12.70 2.38 -6.16
CA LEU A 82 -12.18 3.33 -7.15
C LEU A 82 -10.66 3.53 -7.02
N GLY A 83 -10.16 3.53 -5.79
CA GLY A 83 -8.73 3.72 -5.50
C GLY A 83 -7.91 2.54 -6.00
N ARG A 84 -8.43 1.32 -5.82
CA ARG A 84 -7.82 0.10 -6.34
C ARG A 84 -7.70 0.14 -7.86
N PHE A 85 -8.82 0.30 -8.55
CA PHE A 85 -8.83 0.38 -10.02
C PHE A 85 -8.02 1.56 -10.56
N GLY A 86 -8.17 2.73 -9.93
CA GLY A 86 -7.47 3.95 -10.31
C GLY A 86 -5.96 3.83 -10.11
N SER A 87 -5.52 3.21 -9.02
CA SER A 87 -4.10 3.02 -8.75
C SER A 87 -3.46 2.05 -9.73
N GLY A 88 -4.10 0.93 -10.04
CA GLY A 88 -3.64 0.00 -11.07
C GLY A 88 -3.48 0.69 -12.43
N PHE A 89 -4.51 1.41 -12.87
CA PHE A 89 -4.46 2.15 -14.13
C PHE A 89 -3.37 3.24 -14.16
N LEU A 90 -3.18 3.96 -13.05
CA LEU A 90 -2.15 5.00 -12.95
C LEU A 90 -0.74 4.40 -12.89
N LEU A 91 -0.57 3.23 -12.28
CA LEU A 91 0.70 2.50 -12.19
C LEU A 91 1.19 1.98 -13.54
N ASP A 92 0.28 1.76 -14.49
CA ASP A 92 0.62 1.38 -15.85
C ASP A 92 1.19 2.55 -16.67
N ARG A 93 0.85 3.80 -16.29
CA ARG A 93 1.15 5.00 -17.08
C ARG A 93 2.18 5.93 -16.45
N TYR A 94 2.33 5.89 -15.13
CA TYR A 94 3.18 6.80 -14.37
C TYR A 94 4.16 6.05 -13.46
N LEU A 95 5.19 6.76 -13.00
CA LEU A 95 6.09 6.25 -11.96
C LEU A 95 5.29 6.01 -10.68
N GLY A 96 5.25 4.78 -10.20
CA GLY A 96 4.59 4.38 -8.96
C GLY A 96 4.97 5.18 -7.71
N SER A 97 6.17 5.76 -7.59
CA SER A 97 6.45 6.72 -6.49
C SER A 97 5.57 7.98 -6.61
N ARG A 98 5.37 8.50 -7.83
CA ARG A 98 4.46 9.63 -8.09
C ARG A 98 3.00 9.25 -7.89
N VAL A 99 2.61 8.03 -8.28
CA VAL A 99 1.26 7.52 -8.02
C VAL A 99 1.01 7.41 -6.51
N ALA A 100 1.96 6.86 -5.74
CA ALA A 100 1.87 6.81 -4.28
C ALA A 100 1.73 8.20 -3.65
N MET A 101 2.55 9.17 -4.09
CA MET A 101 2.43 10.56 -3.64
C MET A 101 1.07 11.19 -3.99
N CYS A 102 0.50 10.89 -5.16
CA CYS A 102 -0.81 11.38 -5.58
C CYS A 102 -1.91 10.87 -4.65
N PHE A 103 -1.97 9.55 -4.42
CA PHE A 103 -2.96 8.96 -3.50
C PHE A 103 -2.75 9.40 -2.05
N ALA A 104 -1.51 9.50 -1.58
CA ALA A 104 -1.21 10.02 -0.25
C ALA A 104 -1.63 11.48 -0.10
N SER A 105 -1.44 12.31 -1.13
CA SER A 105 -1.92 13.71 -1.14
C SER A 105 -3.45 13.77 -1.13
N GLY A 106 -4.11 12.91 -1.90
CA GLY A 106 -5.57 12.75 -1.86
C GLY A 106 -6.06 12.36 -0.46
N ALA A 107 -5.41 11.40 0.19
CA ALA A 107 -5.71 11.02 1.56
C ALA A 107 -5.50 12.17 2.56
N ALA A 108 -4.43 12.98 2.42
CA ALA A 108 -4.21 14.18 3.24
C ALA A 108 -5.35 15.20 3.09
N VAL A 109 -5.81 15.44 1.84
CA VAL A 109 -6.99 16.28 1.58
C VAL A 109 -8.23 15.67 2.22
N GLY A 110 -8.39 14.35 2.16
CA GLY A 110 -9.47 13.63 2.83
C GLY A 110 -9.49 13.89 4.33
N ILE A 111 -8.35 13.75 5.00
CA ILE A 111 -8.21 14.02 6.44
C ILE A 111 -8.48 15.50 6.75
N LEU A 112 -8.00 16.45 5.93
CA LEU A 112 -8.30 17.87 6.10
C LEU A 112 -9.80 18.18 6.01
N LEU A 113 -10.49 17.56 5.05
CA LEU A 113 -11.95 17.68 4.92
C LEU A 113 -12.67 17.08 6.13
N LEU A 114 -12.21 15.93 6.62
CA LEU A 114 -12.71 15.33 7.86
C LEU A 114 -12.39 16.20 9.08
N LEU A 115 -11.28 16.95 9.10
CA LEU A 115 -10.96 17.85 10.21
C LEU A 115 -11.91 19.06 10.26
N SER A 116 -12.43 19.51 9.11
CA SER A 116 -13.34 20.67 9.03
C SER A 116 -14.65 20.51 9.80
N GLY A 117 -15.08 19.27 10.07
CA GLY A 117 -16.31 18.99 10.81
C GLY A 117 -17.62 19.24 10.04
N GLN A 118 -17.56 19.70 8.79
CA GLN A 118 -18.75 20.01 7.99
C GLN A 118 -19.36 18.76 7.36
N SER A 119 -20.68 18.60 7.45
CA SER A 119 -21.40 17.42 6.92
C SER A 119 -21.20 17.20 5.41
N ALA A 120 -21.12 18.27 4.62
CA ALA A 120 -20.86 18.16 3.18
C ALA A 120 -19.40 17.73 2.89
N ALA A 121 -18.45 18.22 3.69
CA ALA A 121 -17.05 17.84 3.59
C ALA A 121 -16.79 16.39 4.05
N ALA A 122 -17.66 15.84 4.92
CA ALA A 122 -17.53 14.46 5.41
C ALA A 122 -17.62 13.42 4.30
N PHE A 123 -18.50 13.59 3.31
CA PHE A 123 -18.62 12.66 2.18
C PHE A 123 -17.40 12.68 1.28
N ALA A 124 -16.91 13.87 0.94
CA ALA A 124 -15.69 14.02 0.15
C ALA A 124 -14.47 13.48 0.93
N GLY A 125 -14.37 13.79 2.22
CA GLY A 125 -13.34 13.27 3.12
C GLY A 125 -13.33 11.75 3.19
N ALA A 126 -14.51 11.14 3.35
CA ALA A 126 -14.69 9.69 3.33
C ALA A 126 -14.27 9.07 2.00
N LEU A 127 -14.66 9.68 0.88
CA LEU A 127 -14.28 9.23 -0.46
C LEU A 127 -12.75 9.22 -0.65
N PHE A 128 -12.08 10.32 -0.28
CA PHE A 128 -10.62 10.44 -0.40
C PHE A 128 -9.86 9.51 0.55
N ALA A 129 -10.34 9.32 1.79
CA ALA A 129 -9.78 8.34 2.71
C ALA A 129 -9.91 6.92 2.14
N GLY A 130 -11.10 6.58 1.60
CA GLY A 130 -11.34 5.33 0.91
C GLY A 130 -10.39 5.12 -0.28
N LEU A 131 -10.28 6.12 -1.16
CA LEU A 131 -9.37 6.11 -2.32
C LEU A 131 -7.93 5.80 -1.92
N GLY A 132 -7.43 6.44 -0.85
CA GLY A 132 -6.12 6.14 -0.29
C GLY A 132 -5.99 4.67 0.13
N MET A 133 -6.95 4.17 0.91
CA MET A 133 -6.97 2.80 1.43
C MET A 133 -6.98 1.75 0.30
N GLY A 134 -7.69 2.05 -0.79
CA GLY A 134 -7.80 1.18 -1.96
C GLY A 134 -6.50 1.00 -2.73
N ALA A 135 -5.68 2.05 -2.80
CA ALA A 135 -4.46 2.09 -3.60
C ALA A 135 -3.24 1.44 -2.93
N GLU A 136 -3.20 1.40 -1.59
CA GLU A 136 -2.02 0.99 -0.82
C GLU A 136 -1.52 -0.42 -1.18
N GLY A 137 -2.44 -1.40 -1.27
CA GLY A 137 -2.07 -2.79 -1.57
C GLY A 137 -1.37 -2.95 -2.93
N ASP A 138 -1.94 -2.32 -3.96
CA ASP A 138 -1.40 -2.37 -5.32
C ASP A 138 -0.05 -1.62 -5.41
N LEU A 139 0.04 -0.47 -4.74
CA LEU A 139 1.28 0.31 -4.65
C LEU A 139 2.40 -0.46 -3.94
N ILE A 140 2.11 -1.14 -2.82
CA ILE A 140 3.09 -1.95 -2.09
C ILE A 140 3.60 -3.08 -2.98
N ALA A 141 2.69 -3.83 -3.62
CA ALA A 141 3.05 -4.92 -4.52
C ALA A 141 3.91 -4.41 -5.69
N TYR A 142 3.45 -3.35 -6.35
CA TYR A 142 4.14 -2.76 -7.49
C TYR A 142 5.54 -2.26 -7.11
N LEU A 143 5.66 -1.40 -6.09
CA LEU A 143 6.95 -0.82 -5.70
C LEU A 143 7.92 -1.89 -5.21
N THR A 144 7.42 -2.91 -4.51
CA THR A 144 8.25 -4.06 -4.09
C THR A 144 8.85 -4.76 -5.31
N SER A 145 8.05 -5.04 -6.34
CA SER A 145 8.53 -5.68 -7.57
C SER A 145 9.56 -4.82 -8.32
N ARG A 146 9.38 -3.48 -8.35
CA ARG A 146 10.26 -2.55 -9.10
C ARG A 146 11.56 -2.21 -8.40
N TYR A 147 11.57 -2.16 -7.06
CA TYR A 147 12.77 -1.81 -6.31
C TYR A 147 13.62 -3.03 -5.96
N PHE A 148 13.00 -4.19 -5.74
CA PHE A 148 13.70 -5.37 -5.23
C PHE A 148 13.67 -6.57 -6.20
N GLY A 149 12.89 -6.51 -7.29
CA GLY A 149 12.79 -7.60 -8.26
C GLY A 149 11.89 -8.75 -7.78
N LEU A 150 11.95 -9.88 -8.49
CA LEU A 150 11.03 -11.00 -8.27
C LEU A 150 11.63 -12.17 -7.49
N LYS A 151 12.96 -12.20 -7.31
CA LYS A 151 13.69 -13.30 -6.63
C LYS A 151 13.11 -13.70 -5.27
N ALA A 152 12.90 -12.72 -4.39
CA ALA A 152 12.34 -12.93 -3.05
C ALA A 152 11.05 -12.10 -2.86
N PHE A 153 10.27 -11.93 -3.92
CA PHE A 153 9.11 -11.04 -3.92
C PHE A 153 8.09 -11.40 -2.83
N GLY A 154 7.72 -12.68 -2.70
CA GLY A 154 6.73 -13.11 -1.71
C GLY A 154 7.14 -12.81 -0.27
N GLU A 155 8.42 -13.01 0.06
CA GLU A 155 8.97 -12.70 1.39
C GLU A 155 8.99 -11.19 1.64
N LEU A 156 9.48 -10.40 0.68
CA LEU A 156 9.56 -8.95 0.80
C LEU A 156 8.19 -8.27 0.87
N TYR A 157 7.28 -8.69 0.00
CA TYR A 157 5.91 -8.23 -0.01
C TYR A 157 5.20 -8.62 1.28
N GLY A 158 5.41 -9.85 1.76
CA GLY A 158 4.86 -10.32 3.03
C GLY A 158 5.28 -9.45 4.22
N TYR A 159 6.57 -9.11 4.34
CA TYR A 159 7.04 -8.22 5.42
C TYR A 159 6.50 -6.80 5.28
N ALA A 160 6.50 -6.24 4.07
CA ALA A 160 5.98 -4.89 3.83
C ALA A 160 4.47 -4.81 4.12
N PHE A 161 3.69 -5.76 3.61
CA PHE A 161 2.25 -5.84 3.81
C PHE A 161 1.88 -6.17 5.25
N GLY A 162 2.63 -7.06 5.91
CA GLY A 162 2.44 -7.36 7.33
C GLY A 162 2.68 -6.13 8.21
N THR A 163 3.74 -5.38 7.94
CA THR A 163 4.02 -4.11 8.63
C THR A 163 2.91 -3.09 8.38
N PHE A 164 2.37 -3.05 7.17
CA PHE A 164 1.24 -2.20 6.81
C PHE A 164 -0.06 -2.57 7.55
N VAL A 165 -0.39 -3.86 7.68
CA VAL A 165 -1.55 -4.32 8.48
C VAL A 165 -1.37 -3.96 9.96
N LEU A 166 -0.16 -4.15 10.50
CA LEU A 166 0.17 -3.69 11.86
C LEU A 166 0.01 -2.17 11.99
N ALA A 167 0.37 -1.41 10.98
CA ALA A 167 0.18 0.03 10.95
C ALA A 167 -1.29 0.41 11.11
N GLY A 168 -2.19 -0.26 10.39
CA GLY A 168 -3.64 -0.03 10.51
C GLY A 168 -4.16 -0.29 11.93
N ALA A 169 -3.72 -1.38 12.57
CA ALA A 169 -4.05 -1.67 13.96
C ALA A 169 -3.50 -0.62 14.94
N CYS A 170 -2.23 -0.24 14.78
CA CYS A 170 -1.62 0.83 15.57
C CYS A 170 -2.34 2.17 15.38
N GLY A 171 -2.72 2.50 14.14
CA GLY A 171 -3.46 3.71 13.81
C GLY A 171 -4.82 3.76 14.50
N ALA A 172 -5.61 2.68 14.41
CA ALA A 172 -6.91 2.61 15.09
C ALA A 172 -6.77 2.75 16.62
N LEU A 173 -5.78 2.09 17.22
CA LEU A 173 -5.48 2.23 18.65
C LEU A 173 -5.08 3.67 19.02
N LEU A 174 -4.21 4.31 18.23
CA LEU A 174 -3.80 5.69 18.47
C LEU A 174 -4.96 6.68 18.32
N MET A 175 -5.87 6.43 17.37
CA MET A 175 -7.10 7.22 17.20
C MET A 175 -8.01 7.09 18.42
N GLY A 176 -8.23 5.87 18.91
CA GLY A 176 -9.03 5.59 20.10
C GLY A 176 -8.44 6.25 21.36
N ILE A 177 -7.14 6.02 21.64
CA ILE A 177 -6.46 6.65 22.79
C ILE A 177 -6.47 8.18 22.67
N GLY A 178 -6.31 8.71 21.45
CA GLY A 178 -6.39 10.14 21.18
C GLY A 178 -7.77 10.70 21.52
N PHE A 179 -8.82 9.99 21.13
CA PHE A 179 -10.20 10.35 21.47
C PHE A 179 -10.44 10.27 22.98
N ASP A 180 -10.06 9.19 23.64
CA ASP A 180 -10.30 9.00 25.08
C ASP A 180 -9.63 10.09 25.94
N LYS A 181 -8.45 10.57 25.52
CA LYS A 181 -7.71 11.62 26.26
C LYS A 181 -8.20 13.03 25.99
N THR A 182 -8.72 13.30 24.80
CA THR A 182 -9.03 14.68 24.35
C THR A 182 -10.52 14.94 24.22
N GLY A 183 -11.35 13.89 24.22
CA GLY A 183 -12.78 13.95 23.91
C GLY A 183 -13.08 14.37 22.47
N SER A 184 -12.09 14.37 21.58
CA SER A 184 -12.27 14.82 20.19
C SER A 184 -11.35 14.10 19.22
N TYR A 185 -11.84 13.86 18.01
CA TYR A 185 -11.03 13.31 16.92
C TYR A 185 -10.05 14.32 16.30
N SER A 186 -10.13 15.61 16.64
CA SER A 186 -9.33 16.66 15.98
C SER A 186 -7.82 16.51 16.21
N VAL A 187 -7.41 16.21 17.45
CA VAL A 187 -5.99 16.03 17.81
C VAL A 187 -5.36 14.84 17.08
N PRO A 188 -5.94 13.62 17.14
CA PRO A 188 -5.36 12.50 16.41
C PRO A 188 -5.39 12.71 14.88
N LEU A 189 -6.42 13.35 14.32
CA LEU A 189 -6.46 13.68 12.88
C LEU A 189 -5.31 14.61 12.46
N ILE A 190 -4.96 15.62 13.26
CA ILE A 190 -3.80 16.50 12.98
C ILE A 190 -2.50 15.69 13.02
N GLY A 191 -2.36 14.78 13.98
CA GLY A 191 -1.20 13.88 14.06
C GLY A 191 -1.08 12.99 12.82
N PHE A 192 -2.18 12.42 12.36
CA PHE A 192 -2.23 11.62 11.13
C PHE A 192 -1.97 12.44 9.88
N LEU A 193 -2.48 13.67 9.81
CA LEU A 193 -2.15 14.57 8.70
C LEU A 193 -0.65 14.83 8.61
N ALA A 194 0.00 15.13 9.75
CA ALA A 194 1.45 15.29 9.81
C ALA A 194 2.19 14.00 9.40
N ALA A 195 1.71 12.83 9.82
CA ALA A 195 2.25 11.54 9.43
C ALA A 195 2.16 11.30 7.91
N ILE A 196 1.04 11.66 7.26
CA ILE A 196 0.90 11.56 5.81
C ILE A 196 1.86 12.51 5.10
N VAL A 197 2.05 13.74 5.60
CA VAL A 197 3.03 14.68 5.01
C VAL A 197 4.43 14.08 5.06
N VAL A 198 4.82 13.47 6.19
CA VAL A 198 6.09 12.75 6.30
C VAL A 198 6.13 11.57 5.33
N ALA A 199 5.05 10.79 5.18
CA ALA A 199 4.98 9.71 4.21
C ALA A 199 5.20 10.20 2.76
N ILE A 200 4.59 11.32 2.37
CA ILE A 200 4.79 11.94 1.05
C ILE A 200 6.26 12.34 0.86
N MET A 201 6.88 12.94 1.88
CA MET A 201 8.32 13.26 1.84
C MET A 201 9.16 11.99 1.68
N LEU A 202 8.85 10.91 2.38
CA LEU A 202 9.56 9.63 2.24
C LEU A 202 9.38 9.02 0.84
N PHE A 203 8.17 9.07 0.26
CA PHE A 203 7.94 8.62 -1.11
C PHE A 203 8.71 9.44 -2.15
N SER A 204 8.87 10.75 -1.92
CA SER A 204 9.67 11.63 -2.79
C SER A 204 11.17 11.32 -2.77
N GLN A 205 11.65 10.72 -1.66
CA GLN A 205 13.04 10.29 -1.49
C GLN A 205 13.33 8.92 -2.10
N LEU A 206 12.31 8.20 -2.59
CA LEU A 206 12.53 6.95 -3.30
C LEU A 206 13.24 7.24 -4.63
N GLY A 207 14.45 6.71 -4.77
CA GLY A 207 15.29 6.87 -5.96
C GLY A 207 14.72 6.18 -7.22
N PRO A 208 15.45 6.20 -8.35
CA PRO A 208 15.01 5.57 -9.59
C PRO A 208 14.85 4.05 -9.42
N TYR A 209 13.98 3.45 -10.23
CA TYR A 209 13.74 2.01 -10.20
C TYR A 209 15.01 1.23 -10.52
N ARG A 210 15.27 0.21 -9.70
CA ARG A 210 16.40 -0.70 -9.88
C ARG A 210 16.09 -1.82 -10.86
N TYR A 211 14.82 -2.22 -10.95
CA TYR A 211 14.33 -3.28 -11.85
C TYR A 211 13.15 -2.74 -12.69
N GLY A 212 13.47 -2.14 -13.85
CA GLY A 212 12.49 -1.64 -14.82
C GLY A 212 12.00 -2.74 -15.80
N VAL A 213 10.87 -2.51 -16.50
CA VAL A 213 10.26 -3.46 -17.46
C VAL A 213 11.25 -3.94 -18.54
N GLN A 214 12.23 -3.11 -18.91
CA GLN A 214 13.20 -3.42 -19.97
C GLN A 214 14.11 -4.61 -19.64
N ASN A 215 14.47 -4.84 -18.38
CA ASN A 215 15.48 -5.85 -18.02
C ASN A 215 14.96 -7.31 -18.14
N VAL A 216 13.64 -7.51 -18.25
CA VAL A 216 13.05 -8.84 -18.48
C VAL A 216 13.12 -9.23 -19.97
N ASN A 217 13.10 -8.24 -20.88
CA ASN A 217 13.23 -8.50 -22.32
C ASN A 217 14.68 -8.76 -22.72
N GLU A 218 15.66 -8.09 -22.12
CA GLU A 218 17.08 -8.36 -22.40
C GLU A 218 17.50 -9.78 -21.97
N GLY A 219 16.99 -10.28 -20.84
CA GLY A 219 17.21 -11.67 -20.41
C GLY A 219 16.62 -12.70 -21.38
N ARG A 220 15.46 -12.41 -22.00
CA ARG A 220 14.85 -13.26 -23.03
C ARG A 220 15.58 -13.20 -24.37
N VAL A 221 16.17 -12.05 -24.73
CA VAL A 221 16.96 -11.90 -25.95
C VAL A 221 18.32 -12.60 -25.82
N GLY A 222 18.98 -12.50 -24.66
CA GLY A 222 20.23 -13.22 -24.38
C GLY A 222 20.08 -14.75 -24.42
N LEU A 223 18.98 -15.28 -23.86
CA LEU A 223 18.69 -16.72 -23.92
C LEU A 223 18.40 -17.19 -25.36
N LYS A 224 17.67 -16.40 -26.16
CA LYS A 224 17.41 -16.72 -27.57
C LYS A 224 18.66 -16.62 -28.44
N ALA A 225 19.55 -15.67 -28.17
CA ALA A 225 20.82 -15.54 -28.88
C ALA A 225 21.78 -16.70 -28.58
N SER A 226 21.83 -17.16 -27.32
CA SER A 226 22.64 -18.32 -26.93
C SER A 226 22.09 -19.64 -27.47
N ALA A 227 20.77 -19.78 -27.61
CA ALA A 227 20.13 -20.97 -28.18
C ALA A 227 20.14 -21.01 -29.72
N ALA A 228 20.38 -19.87 -30.39
CA ALA A 228 20.54 -19.80 -31.84
C ALA A 228 22.01 -19.95 -32.30
N ALA A 229 22.95 -19.92 -31.35
CA ALA A 229 24.39 -20.09 -31.58
C ALA A 229 24.91 -21.51 -31.25
N SER A 230 24.00 -22.42 -30.88
CA SER A 230 24.24 -23.85 -30.63
C SER A 230 23.51 -24.70 -31.65
#